data_AF-A0A9P6XP59-F1
#
_entry.id   AF-A0A9P6XP59-F1
#
_cell.length_a   1.000
_cell.length_b   1.000
_cell.length_c   1.000
_cell.angle_alpha   90.00
_cell.angle_beta   90.00
_cell.angle_gamma   90.00
#
_symmetry.space_group_name_H-M   'P 1'
#
loop_
_entity.id
_entity.type
_entity.pdbx_description
1 polymer ?
#
loop_
_entity_poly.entity_id
_entity_poly.type
_entity_poly.pdbx_seq_one_letter_code
_entity_poly.pdbx_strand_id
1 'polypeptide(L)'
;MKADEWRTWCVVLSPFLLKQRLVGEHFANWMRYVEAVRLVTGPVVTTEEIHAAHSLFKTFGKTCARLYGKESITPNMHMHMHLKECFLDFGPSYAFWLYGFERLNGDVKKININYKTGFETEVF
;
A
#
# COMPACT_ATOMS: atom_id res chain seq x y z
N MET A 1 1.32 8.70 10.31
CA MET A 1 2.34 8.59 9.25
C MET A 1 1.64 8.85 7.93
N LYS A 2 2.10 9.85 7.17
CA LYS A 2 1.57 10.14 5.82
C LYS A 2 2.01 9.04 4.85
N ALA A 3 1.35 8.96 3.72
CA ALA A 3 1.68 8.01 2.66
C ALA A 3 3.14 8.01 2.21
N ASP A 4 3.70 9.18 1.94
CA ASP A 4 5.09 9.30 1.48
C ASP A 4 6.09 8.87 2.58
N GLU A 5 5.75 9.17 3.84
CA GLU A 5 6.51 8.70 5.00
C GLU A 5 6.42 7.17 5.12
N TRP A 6 5.22 6.59 4.92
CA TRP A 6 5.03 5.14 4.92
C TRP A 6 5.82 4.47 3.79
N ARG A 7 5.78 5.02 2.58
CA ARG A 7 6.54 4.51 1.44
C ARG A 7 8.04 4.56 1.71
N THR A 8 8.53 5.66 2.25
CA THR A 8 9.95 5.81 2.62
C THR A 8 10.33 4.80 3.69
N TRP A 9 9.50 4.64 4.73
CA TRP A 9 9.73 3.62 5.74
C TRP A 9 9.73 2.21 5.14
N CYS A 10 8.74 1.86 4.31
CA CYS A 10 8.61 0.54 3.72
C CYS A 10 9.78 0.22 2.78
N VAL A 11 10.08 1.09 1.81
CA VAL A 11 11.06 0.79 0.75
C VAL A 11 12.50 1.04 1.19
N VAL A 12 12.74 2.07 2.00
CA VAL A 12 14.10 2.49 2.36
C VAL A 12 14.49 1.99 3.73
N LEU A 13 13.70 2.26 4.78
CA LEU A 13 14.14 2.02 6.15
C LEU A 13 13.94 0.56 6.60
N SER A 14 12.79 -0.02 6.27
CA SER A 14 12.39 -1.34 6.76
C SER A 14 13.35 -2.47 6.34
N PRO A 15 13.96 -2.48 5.14
CA PRO A 15 14.95 -3.51 4.79
C PRO A 15 16.15 -3.52 5.74
N PHE A 16 16.60 -2.35 6.20
CA PHE A 16 17.73 -2.27 7.15
C PHE A 16 17.28 -2.56 8.58
N LEU A 17 16.17 -1.96 9.00
CA LEU A 17 15.68 -2.06 10.38
C LEU A 17 15.19 -3.48 10.71
N LEU A 18 14.53 -4.15 9.76
CA LEU A 18 13.96 -5.47 9.97
C LEU A 18 14.94 -6.62 9.69
N LYS A 19 16.06 -6.39 9.00
CA LYS A 19 17.08 -7.42 8.78
C LYS A 19 17.62 -8.02 10.07
N GLN A 20 17.67 -7.22 11.15
CA GLN A 20 18.13 -7.67 12.47
C GLN A 20 17.00 -8.21 13.36
N ARG A 21 15.74 -8.13 12.90
CA ARG A 21 14.55 -8.47 13.69
C ARG A 21 13.80 -9.68 13.12
N LEU A 22 13.69 -9.75 11.81
CA LEU A 22 13.09 -10.87 11.08
C LEU A 22 14.21 -11.81 10.62
N VAL A 23 14.05 -13.10 10.90
CA VAL A 23 15.04 -14.13 10.52
C VAL A 23 14.52 -15.00 9.38
N GLY A 24 15.44 -15.46 8.54
CA GLY A 24 15.19 -16.45 7.50
C GLY A 24 14.04 -16.08 6.56
N GLU A 25 13.05 -16.97 6.48
CA GLU A 25 11.96 -16.86 5.52
C GLU A 25 11.04 -15.64 5.78
N HIS A 26 10.90 -15.20 7.02
CA HIS A 26 10.10 -14.03 7.38
C HIS A 26 10.67 -12.75 6.72
N PHE A 27 11.98 -12.56 6.82
CA PHE A 27 12.66 -11.43 6.19
C PHE A 27 12.64 -11.54 4.67
N ALA A 28 12.87 -12.74 4.13
CA ALA A 28 12.78 -12.96 2.69
C ALA A 28 11.37 -12.67 2.14
N ASN A 29 10.32 -12.99 2.91
CA ASN A 29 8.96 -12.66 2.51
C ASN A 29 8.68 -11.16 2.58
N TRP A 30 9.17 -10.49 3.62
CA TRP A 30 9.09 -9.03 3.74
C TRP A 30 9.78 -8.33 2.57
N MET A 31 10.97 -8.77 2.17
CA MET A 31 11.69 -8.19 1.03
C MET A 31 10.93 -8.34 -0.30
N ARG A 32 10.13 -9.40 -0.48
CA ARG A 32 9.24 -9.53 -1.65
C ARG A 32 8.15 -8.46 -1.67
N TYR A 33 7.58 -8.17 -0.50
CA TYR A 33 6.61 -7.09 -0.36
C TYR A 33 7.24 -5.73 -0.64
N VAL A 34 8.40 -5.45 -0.07
CA VAL A 34 9.16 -4.22 -0.30
C VAL A 34 9.45 -4.03 -1.79
N GLU A 35 9.89 -5.07 -2.48
CA GLU A 35 10.16 -5.01 -3.91
C GLU A 35 8.90 -4.73 -4.72
N ALA A 36 7.79 -5.39 -4.41
CA ALA A 36 6.51 -5.14 -5.08
C ALA A 36 6.06 -3.68 -4.91
N VAL A 37 6.16 -3.13 -3.70
CA VAL A 37 5.85 -1.73 -3.41
C VAL A 37 6.78 -0.79 -4.16
N ARG A 38 8.10 -1.06 -4.22
CA ARG A 38 9.05 -0.24 -4.97
C ARG A 38 8.66 -0.12 -6.45
N LEU A 39 8.31 -1.23 -7.08
CA LEU A 39 7.92 -1.29 -8.49
C LEU A 39 6.67 -0.44 -8.78
N VAL A 40 5.60 -0.63 -8.01
CA VAL A 40 4.31 0.00 -8.31
C VAL A 40 4.16 1.45 -7.83
N THR A 41 5.14 1.93 -7.06
CA THR A 41 5.18 3.31 -6.57
C THR A 41 6.31 4.12 -7.23
N GLY A 42 6.83 3.64 -8.36
CA GLY A 42 7.76 4.38 -9.21
C GLY A 42 7.08 5.60 -9.85
N PRO A 43 7.86 6.62 -10.27
CA PRO A 43 7.33 7.77 -11.00
C PRO A 43 6.76 7.38 -12.38
N VAL A 44 7.28 6.29 -12.95
CA VAL A 44 6.77 5.62 -14.15
C VAL A 44 6.68 4.14 -13.79
N VAL A 45 5.63 3.47 -14.24
CA VAL A 45 5.43 2.04 -14.01
C VAL A 45 5.11 1.39 -15.35
N THR A 46 5.92 0.42 -15.74
CA THR A 46 5.73 -0.37 -16.97
C THR A 46 4.78 -1.54 -16.75
N THR A 47 4.22 -2.06 -17.84
CA THR A 47 3.37 -3.26 -17.78
C THR A 47 4.13 -4.47 -17.22
N GLU A 48 5.41 -4.61 -17.52
CA GLU A 48 6.27 -5.67 -17.01
C GLU A 48 6.44 -5.55 -15.48
N GLU A 49 6.68 -4.35 -14.97
CA GLU A 49 6.78 -4.07 -13.54
C GLU A 49 5.45 -4.34 -12.82
N ILE A 50 4.32 -4.02 -13.43
CA ILE A 50 2.98 -4.34 -12.90
C ILE A 50 2.81 -5.86 -12.74
N HIS A 51 3.18 -6.64 -13.75
CA HIS A 51 3.10 -8.10 -13.69
C HIS A 51 4.07 -8.72 -12.67
N ALA A 52 5.29 -8.16 -12.58
CA ALA A 52 6.28 -8.57 -11.59
C ALA A 52 5.79 -8.29 -10.17
N ALA A 53 5.27 -7.10 -9.91
CA ALA A 53 4.72 -6.72 -8.62
C ALA A 53 3.51 -7.58 -8.24
N HIS A 54 2.60 -7.85 -9.16
CA HIS A 54 1.47 -8.75 -8.92
C HIS A 54 1.93 -10.15 -8.49
N SER A 55 2.95 -10.69 -9.16
CA SER A 55 3.53 -12.00 -8.83
C SER A 55 4.19 -12.00 -7.44
N LEU A 56 4.88 -10.91 -7.10
CA LEU A 56 5.49 -10.71 -5.78
C LEU A 56 4.43 -10.60 -4.68
N PHE A 57 3.39 -9.78 -4.85
CA PHE A 57 2.29 -9.66 -3.88
C PHE A 57 1.56 -10.98 -3.66
N LYS A 58 1.28 -11.72 -4.73
CA LYS A 58 0.65 -13.04 -4.65
C LYS A 58 1.50 -14.02 -3.85
N THR A 59 2.80 -14.04 -4.10
CA THR A 59 3.76 -14.89 -3.37
C THR A 59 3.89 -14.46 -1.90
N PHE A 60 3.90 -13.15 -1.66
CA PHE A 60 3.92 -12.57 -0.31
C PHE A 60 2.71 -13.01 0.51
N GLY A 61 1.50 -12.84 -0.02
CA GLY A 61 0.25 -13.22 0.65
C GLY A 61 0.17 -14.72 0.91
N LYS A 62 0.53 -15.56 -0.06
CA LYS A 62 0.58 -17.02 0.12
C LYS A 62 1.57 -17.45 1.20
N THR A 63 2.74 -16.82 1.23
CA THR A 63 3.77 -17.10 2.25
C THR A 63 3.32 -16.63 3.62
N CYS A 64 2.67 -15.46 3.73
CA CYS A 64 2.07 -15.02 4.99
C CYS A 64 1.02 -15.99 5.51
N ALA A 65 0.10 -16.46 4.66
CA ALA A 65 -0.93 -17.42 5.05
C ALA A 65 -0.32 -18.73 5.59
N ARG A 66 0.84 -19.14 5.05
CA ARG A 66 1.57 -20.33 5.51
C ARG A 66 2.36 -20.06 6.80
N LEU A 67 3.04 -18.93 6.91
CA LEU A 67 3.91 -18.60 8.06
C LEU A 67 3.12 -18.19 9.30
N TYR A 68 1.97 -17.52 9.11
CA TYR A 68 1.24 -16.84 10.18
C TYR A 68 -0.22 -17.26 10.27
N GLY A 69 -0.67 -18.23 9.47
CA GLY A 69 -2.07 -18.68 9.41
C GLY A 69 -2.93 -17.87 8.45
N LYS A 70 -4.05 -18.44 8.01
CA LYS A 70 -4.94 -17.81 7.01
C LYS A 70 -5.67 -16.59 7.56
N GLU A 71 -5.95 -16.61 8.86
CA GLU A 71 -6.54 -15.53 9.65
C GLU A 71 -5.67 -14.28 9.71
N SER A 72 -4.37 -14.40 9.45
CA SER A 72 -3.46 -13.25 9.36
C SER A 72 -3.61 -12.43 8.06
N ILE A 73 -4.33 -12.97 7.07
CA ILE A 73 -4.54 -12.30 5.78
C ILE A 73 -5.59 -11.21 5.95
N THR A 74 -5.12 -9.97 5.94
CA THR A 74 -5.99 -8.79 6.06
C THR A 74 -6.70 -8.47 4.74
N PRO A 75 -7.81 -7.71 4.77
CA PRO A 75 -8.45 -7.19 3.56
C PRO A 75 -7.47 -6.43 2.66
N ASN A 76 -6.56 -5.62 3.23
CA ASN A 76 -5.54 -4.91 2.46
C ASN A 76 -4.61 -5.87 1.71
N MET A 77 -4.25 -7.00 2.32
CA MET A 77 -3.46 -8.03 1.65
C MET A 77 -4.20 -8.69 0.49
N HIS A 78 -5.52 -8.88 0.63
CA HIS A 78 -6.38 -9.33 -0.46
C HIS A 78 -6.42 -8.31 -1.59
N MET A 79 -6.53 -7.01 -1.27
CA MET A 79 -6.59 -5.94 -2.27
C MET A 79 -5.36 -5.86 -3.18
N HIS A 80 -4.19 -6.34 -2.74
CA HIS A 80 -3.03 -6.45 -3.62
C HIS A 80 -3.28 -7.30 -4.88
N MET A 81 -4.24 -8.23 -4.83
CA MET A 81 -4.59 -9.09 -5.97
C MET A 81 -5.30 -8.32 -7.09
N HIS A 82 -5.91 -7.18 -6.78
CA HIS A 82 -6.66 -6.34 -7.72
C HIS A 82 -5.86 -5.11 -8.19
N LEU A 83 -4.70 -4.84 -7.58
CA LEU A 83 -3.87 -3.70 -7.93
C LEU A 83 -3.39 -3.74 -9.39
N LYS A 84 -3.16 -4.94 -9.93
CA LYS A 84 -2.69 -5.12 -11.31
C LYS A 84 -3.71 -4.54 -12.29
N GLU A 85 -4.98 -4.90 -12.13
CA GLU A 85 -6.10 -4.39 -12.91
C GLU A 85 -6.21 -2.88 -12.75
N CYS A 86 -6.12 -2.35 -11.52
CA CYS A 86 -6.13 -0.90 -11.30
C CYS A 86 -5.00 -0.17 -12.05
N PHE A 87 -3.78 -0.71 -12.07
CA PHE A 87 -2.67 -0.08 -12.79
C PHE A 87 -2.84 -0.11 -14.31
N LEU A 88 -3.43 -1.18 -14.84
CA LEU A 88 -3.70 -1.30 -16.28
C LEU A 88 -4.84 -0.38 -16.73
N ASP A 89 -5.86 -0.20 -15.89
CA ASP A 89 -7.05 0.59 -16.23
C ASP A 89 -6.85 2.10 -15.99
N PHE A 90 -6.17 2.47 -14.89
CA PHE A 90 -6.07 3.85 -14.44
C PHE A 90 -4.66 4.45 -14.53
N GLY A 91 -3.67 3.63 -14.90
CA GLY A 91 -2.26 4.05 -14.97
C GLY A 91 -1.56 4.02 -13.60
N PRO A 92 -0.47 4.76 -13.42
CA PRO A 92 0.33 4.73 -12.20
C PRO A 92 -0.44 5.10 -10.93
N SER A 93 0.10 4.71 -9.78
CA SER A 93 -0.59 4.79 -8.48
C SER A 93 -1.13 6.18 -8.12
N TYR A 94 -0.37 7.22 -8.43
CA TYR A 94 -0.76 8.61 -8.17
C TYR A 94 -1.98 9.08 -8.98
N ALA A 95 -2.37 8.38 -10.05
CA ALA A 95 -3.52 8.73 -10.87
C ALA A 95 -4.86 8.38 -10.19
N PHE A 96 -4.87 7.39 -9.30
CA PHE A 96 -6.09 6.88 -8.67
C PHE A 96 -6.03 6.78 -7.14
N TRP A 97 -4.92 7.16 -6.51
CA TRP A 97 -4.82 7.21 -5.05
C TRP A 97 -5.63 8.35 -4.43
N LEU A 98 -6.08 8.14 -3.19
CA LEU A 98 -7.02 9.02 -2.49
C LEU A 98 -6.40 10.29 -1.88
N TYR A 99 -5.09 10.53 -1.99
CA TYR A 99 -4.44 11.67 -1.32
C TYR A 99 -5.00 13.02 -1.76
N GLY A 100 -5.42 13.15 -3.02
CA GLY A 100 -6.09 14.34 -3.52
C GLY A 100 -7.44 14.57 -2.81
N PHE A 101 -8.23 13.50 -2.68
CA PHE A 101 -9.52 13.54 -2.00
C PHE A 101 -9.39 13.79 -0.49
N GLU A 102 -8.43 13.17 0.19
CA GLU A 102 -8.18 13.41 1.62
C GLU A 102 -7.78 14.86 1.90
N ARG A 103 -6.94 15.45 1.03
CA ARG A 103 -6.57 16.87 1.14
C ARG A 103 -7.79 17.76 0.96
N LEU A 104 -8.59 17.50 -0.07
CA LEU A 104 -9.82 18.25 -0.32
C LEU A 104 -10.81 18.13 0.84
N ASN A 105 -10.97 16.93 1.42
CA ASN A 105 -11.81 16.72 2.60
C ASN A 105 -11.33 17.57 3.79
N GLY A 106 -10.01 17.70 3.96
CA GLY A 106 -9.41 18.58 4.96
C GLY A 106 -9.75 20.06 4.73
N ASP A 107 -9.83 20.50 3.47
CA ASP A 107 -10.18 21.88 3.12
C ASP A 107 -11.68 22.14 3.22
N VAL A 108 -12.52 21.20 2.79
CA VAL A 108 -13.98 21.25 2.95
C VAL A 108 -14.36 21.34 4.43
N LYS A 109 -13.67 20.61 5.32
CA LYS A 109 -13.87 20.70 6.77
C LYS A 109 -13.60 22.10 7.36
N LYS A 110 -12.82 22.95 6.68
CA LYS A 110 -12.51 24.31 7.12
C LYS A 110 -13.53 25.35 6.61
N ILE A 111 -14.40 24.96 5.68
CA ILE A 111 -15.45 25.86 5.16
C ILE A 111 -16.54 25.98 6.23
N ASN A 112 -16.81 27.21 6.67
CA ASN A 112 -17.82 27.49 7.67
C ASN A 112 -19.22 27.39 7.05
N ILE A 113 -19.82 26.21 7.13
CA ILE A 113 -21.20 25.96 6.73
C ILE A 113 -22.15 26.32 7.89
N ASN A 114 -22.75 27.52 7.82
CA ASN A 114 -23.92 27.98 8.59
C ASN A 114 -24.17 27.26 9.94
N TYR A 115 -23.24 27.44 10.89
CA TYR A 115 -23.37 27.05 12.30
C TYR A 115 -23.61 25.57 12.63
N LYS A 116 -23.35 24.63 11.70
CA LYS A 116 -23.35 23.19 12.02
C LYS A 116 -21.92 22.65 11.99
N THR A 117 -21.31 22.54 13.17
CA THR A 117 -20.07 21.80 13.38
C THR A 117 -20.31 20.30 13.26
N GLY A 118 -19.79 19.68 12.21
CA GLY A 118 -19.50 18.24 12.20
C GLY A 118 -20.01 17.52 10.96
N PHE A 119 -19.12 17.27 10.00
CA PHE A 119 -19.19 16.03 9.24
C PHE A 119 -18.66 14.93 10.17
N GLU A 120 -19.55 14.07 10.65
CA GLU A 120 -19.16 12.86 11.39
C GLU A 120 -18.28 12.01 10.46
N THR A 121 -17.06 11.73 10.92
CA THR A 121 -16.13 10.84 10.24
C THR A 121 -16.66 9.42 10.34
N GLU A 122 -17.28 8.91 9.28
CA GLU A 122 -17.35 7.46 9.10
C GLU A 122 -15.93 6.98 8.80
N VAL A 123 -15.39 6.24 9.76
CA VAL A 123 -14.08 5.60 9.71
C VAL A 123 -14.20 4.41 8.76
N PHE A 124 -13.53 4.47 7.61
CA PHE A 124 -13.25 3.29 6.79
C PHE A 124 -12.05 2.52 7.34
#